data_AF-A0A5J4WLP1-F1
#
_entry.id   AF-A0A5J4WLP1-F1
#
_cell.length_a   1.000
_cell.length_b   1.000
_cell.length_c   1.000
_cell.angle_alpha   90.00
_cell.angle_beta   90.00
_cell.angle_gamma   90.00
#
_symmetry.space_group_name_H-M   'P 1'
#
loop_
_entity.id
_entity.type
_entity.pdbx_description
1 polymer ?
#
loop_
_entity_poly.entity_id
_entity_poly.type
_entity_poly.pdbx_seq_one_letter_code
_entity_poly.pdbx_strand_id
1 'polypeptide(L)'
;MTGYKSDGDERKDVFYLETLALPSEINSMVVGRFFDKNIESLVIAKSSFLSVFHNNESDDSFDFVDHISVYKEVYCLCTSVQPHSLDCLFVLSIGGEWLLLQWNKTRFFPLAAGSILNAIQPLMKTPEKRRFRLDPV
;
A
#
# COMPACT_ATOMS: atom_id res chain seq x y z
N MET A 1 -49.74 -4.79 -18.99
CA MET A 1 -48.74 -5.79 -18.57
C MET A 1 -47.69 -5.86 -19.66
N THR A 2 -46.58 -5.15 -19.49
CA THR A 2 -45.28 -5.40 -20.12
C THR A 2 -44.26 -4.63 -19.27
N GLY A 3 -43.50 -5.38 -18.49
CA GLY A 3 -42.61 -4.84 -17.47
C GLY A 3 -41.42 -4.11 -18.09
N TYR A 4 -41.21 -2.88 -17.65
CA TYR A 4 -39.91 -2.24 -17.74
C TYR A 4 -38.96 -3.03 -16.83
N LYS A 5 -38.03 -3.79 -17.42
CA LYS A 5 -36.84 -4.25 -16.69
C LYS A 5 -36.02 -3.01 -16.35
N SER A 6 -36.20 -2.52 -15.14
CA SER A 6 -35.21 -1.70 -14.44
C SER A 6 -34.15 -2.66 -13.90
N ASP A 7 -33.26 -3.15 -14.76
CA ASP A 7 -31.93 -3.52 -14.27
C ASP A 7 -31.11 -2.24 -14.33
N GLY A 8 -31.16 -1.51 -13.20
CA GLY A 8 -30.15 -0.51 -12.93
C GLY A 8 -28.84 -1.25 -12.86
N ASP A 9 -28.02 -1.06 -13.90
CA ASP A 9 -26.59 -1.35 -13.89
C ASP A 9 -25.95 -0.36 -12.89
N GLU A 10 -26.24 -0.57 -11.60
CA GLU A 10 -25.56 0.10 -10.51
C GLU A 10 -24.08 -0.29 -10.66
N ARG A 11 -23.23 0.68 -10.99
CA ARG A 11 -21.79 0.49 -10.97
C ARG A 11 -21.38 -0.03 -9.60
N LYS A 12 -21.16 -1.34 -9.51
CA LYS A 12 -20.60 -2.03 -8.35
C LYS A 12 -19.09 -1.87 -8.24
N ASP A 13 -18.49 -0.95 -9.00
CA ASP A 13 -17.09 -0.53 -8.88
C ASP A 13 -16.77 0.20 -7.54
N VAL A 14 -17.69 0.20 -6.58
CA VAL A 14 -17.58 0.95 -5.32
C VAL A 14 -17.50 -0.03 -4.15
N PHE A 15 -16.30 -0.22 -3.65
CA PHE A 15 -16.04 -0.97 -2.43
C PHE A 15 -16.01 -0.04 -1.22
N TYR A 16 -16.86 -0.29 -0.21
CA TYR A 16 -16.97 0.55 0.98
C TYR A 16 -15.99 0.09 2.06
N LEU A 17 -14.93 0.86 2.29
CA LEU A 17 -13.92 0.61 3.33
C LEU A 17 -14.50 0.58 4.75
N GLU A 18 -15.67 1.17 4.96
CA GLU A 18 -16.42 1.16 6.23
C GLU A 18 -16.77 -0.27 6.68
N THR A 19 -16.83 -1.22 5.75
CA THR A 19 -17.03 -2.64 6.06
C THR A 19 -15.77 -3.31 6.61
N LEU A 20 -14.59 -2.72 6.38
CA LEU A 20 -13.30 -3.28 6.75
C LEU A 20 -12.72 -2.69 8.02
N ALA A 21 -13.06 -1.45 8.39
CA ALA A 21 -12.48 -0.75 9.55
C ALA A 21 -13.39 0.37 10.06
N LEU A 22 -13.19 0.79 11.32
CA LEU A 22 -13.84 2.00 11.83
C LEU A 22 -13.26 3.25 11.15
N PRO A 23 -14.04 4.36 11.07
CA PRO A 23 -13.52 5.62 10.57
C PRO A 23 -12.24 6.03 11.31
N SER A 24 -11.25 6.51 10.56
CA SER A 24 -9.91 6.91 11.04
C SER A 24 -8.97 5.77 11.46
N GLU A 25 -9.35 4.49 11.34
CA GLU A 25 -8.42 3.38 11.60
C GLU A 25 -7.47 3.10 10.44
N ILE A 26 -7.84 3.47 9.21
CA ILE A 26 -7.03 3.22 8.02
C ILE A 26 -6.07 4.38 7.80
N ASN A 27 -4.77 4.13 7.98
CA ASN A 27 -3.72 5.11 7.72
C ASN A 27 -3.38 5.18 6.23
N SER A 28 -3.37 4.02 5.56
CA SER A 28 -2.98 3.90 4.16
C SER A 28 -3.50 2.58 3.59
N MET A 29 -3.70 2.52 2.28
CA MET A 29 -4.07 1.29 1.58
C MET A 29 -3.36 1.20 0.24
N VAL A 30 -3.13 -0.03 -0.22
CA VAL A 30 -2.57 -0.31 -1.54
C VAL A 30 -3.21 -1.55 -2.15
N VAL A 31 -3.28 -1.56 -3.48
CA VAL A 31 -3.68 -2.73 -4.26
C VAL A 31 -2.49 -3.18 -5.10
N GLY A 32 -2.33 -4.49 -5.24
CA GLY A 32 -1.26 -5.08 -6.04
C GLY A 32 -1.24 -6.60 -5.97
N ARG A 33 -0.37 -7.20 -6.78
CA ARG A 33 -0.17 -8.65 -6.88
C ARG A 33 0.98 -9.07 -5.98
N PHE A 34 0.75 -8.95 -4.67
CA PHE A 34 1.80 -9.14 -3.67
C PHE A 34 2.05 -10.62 -3.34
N PHE A 35 1.01 -11.44 -3.34
CA PHE A 35 1.06 -12.83 -2.84
C PHE A 35 1.02 -13.86 -3.98
N ASP A 36 0.17 -13.62 -4.98
CA ASP A 36 0.04 -14.37 -6.22
C ASP A 36 0.01 -13.38 -7.40
N LYS A 37 0.62 -13.75 -8.53
CA LYS A 37 0.61 -12.93 -9.76
C LYS A 37 -0.75 -12.86 -10.42
N ASN A 38 -1.63 -13.81 -10.11
CA ASN A 38 -2.95 -13.93 -10.70
C ASN A 38 -4.06 -13.37 -9.81
N ILE A 39 -3.74 -13.02 -8.56
CA ILE A 39 -4.73 -12.54 -7.59
C ILE A 39 -4.33 -11.15 -7.12
N GLU A 40 -5.17 -10.17 -7.40
CA GLU A 40 -5.00 -8.84 -6.82
C GLU A 40 -5.36 -8.86 -5.34
N SER A 41 -4.55 -8.17 -4.55
CA SER A 41 -4.71 -8.13 -3.10
C SER A 41 -4.79 -6.69 -2.64
N LEU A 42 -5.74 -6.43 -1.74
CA LEU A 42 -5.86 -5.17 -1.01
C LEU A 42 -5.12 -5.30 0.32
N VAL A 43 -4.16 -4.42 0.56
CA VAL A 43 -3.43 -4.33 1.84
C VAL A 43 -3.75 -3.00 2.49
N ILE A 44 -4.27 -3.08 3.72
CA ILE A 44 -4.69 -1.92 4.52
C ILE A 44 -3.79 -1.80 5.74
N ALA A 45 -3.15 -0.66 5.91
CA ALA A 45 -2.46 -0.32 7.15
C ALA A 45 -3.43 0.26 8.17
N LYS A 46 -3.48 -0.36 9.34
CA LYS A 46 -4.19 0.09 10.54
C LYS A 46 -3.22 0.23 11.69
N SER A 47 -2.68 1.43 11.86
CA SER A 47 -1.60 1.76 12.80
C SER A 47 -0.42 0.80 12.72
N SER A 48 -0.35 -0.21 13.60
CA SER A 48 0.70 -1.21 13.69
C SER A 48 0.35 -2.58 13.07
N PHE A 49 -0.69 -2.66 12.23
CA PHE A 49 -1.07 -3.91 11.55
C PHE A 49 -1.33 -3.68 10.07
N LEU A 50 -0.99 -4.67 9.24
CA LEU A 50 -1.40 -4.78 7.85
C LEU A 50 -2.51 -5.83 7.75
N SER A 51 -3.68 -5.43 7.27
CA SER A 51 -4.78 -6.33 6.98
C SER A 51 -4.74 -6.67 5.50
N VAL A 52 -4.74 -7.96 5.17
CA VAL A 52 -4.62 -8.46 3.81
C VAL A 52 -5.94 -9.07 3.36
N PHE A 53 -6.37 -8.68 2.17
CA PHE A 53 -7.54 -9.23 1.51
C PHE A 53 -7.20 -9.63 0.09
N HIS A 54 -7.78 -10.72 -0.40
CA HIS A 54 -7.70 -11.13 -1.80
C HIS A 54 -8.96 -10.72 -2.53
N ASN A 55 -8.81 -10.19 -3.73
CA ASN A 55 -9.94 -9.96 -4.62
C ASN A 55 -10.50 -11.30 -5.09
N ASN A 56 -11.80 -11.50 -4.87
CA ASN A 56 -12.57 -12.62 -5.38
C ASN A 56 -13.45 -12.09 -6.52
N GLU A 57 -12.96 -12.25 -7.75
CA GLU A 57 -13.65 -11.78 -8.96
C GLU A 57 -14.99 -12.48 -9.19
N SER A 58 -15.19 -13.70 -8.67
CA SER A 58 -16.45 -14.43 -8.84
C SER A 58 -17.59 -13.90 -7.99
N ASP A 59 -17.29 -13.50 -6.75
CA ASP A 59 -18.28 -13.01 -5.79
C ASP A 59 -18.28 -11.47 -5.69
N ASP A 60 -17.43 -10.80 -6.47
CA ASP A 60 -17.21 -9.34 -6.45
C ASP A 60 -16.93 -8.83 -5.02
N SER A 61 -16.05 -9.55 -4.32
CA SER A 61 -15.77 -9.35 -2.90
C SER A 61 -14.28 -9.36 -2.59
N PHE A 62 -13.93 -8.87 -1.41
CA PHE A 62 -12.59 -9.00 -0.85
C PHE A 62 -12.60 -9.97 0.31
N ASP A 63 -11.95 -11.12 0.12
CA ASP A 63 -11.88 -12.16 1.13
C ASP A 63 -10.71 -11.89 2.08
N PHE A 64 -10.98 -11.90 3.38
CA PHE A 64 -9.95 -11.70 4.40
C PHE A 64 -8.94 -12.86 4.39
N VAL A 65 -7.66 -12.51 4.42
CA VAL A 65 -6.55 -13.47 4.38
C VAL A 65 -5.82 -13.50 5.71
N ASP A 66 -5.30 -12.36 6.16
CA ASP A 66 -4.44 -12.30 7.35
C ASP A 66 -4.31 -10.88 7.94
N HIS A 67 -3.86 -10.84 9.20
CA HIS A 67 -3.36 -9.64 9.88
C HIS A 67 -1.87 -9.80 10.21
N ILE A 68 -1.04 -9.02 9.54
CA ILE A 68 0.41 -9.02 9.74
C ILE A 68 0.77 -7.88 10.69
N SER A 69 1.33 -8.23 11.85
CA SER A 69 1.79 -7.24 12.82
C SER A 69 3.05 -6.53 12.31
N VAL A 70 3.06 -5.20 12.43
CA VAL A 70 4.22 -4.35 12.16
C VAL A 70 4.63 -3.67 13.45
N TYR A 71 5.89 -3.78 13.84
CA TYR A 71 6.39 -3.29 15.14
C TYR A 71 6.36 -1.76 15.28
N LYS A 72 6.07 -1.03 14.20
CA LYS A 72 6.04 0.43 14.16
C LYS A 72 4.79 0.88 13.42
N GLU A 73 4.27 2.02 13.85
CA GLU A 73 3.12 2.64 13.19
C GLU A 73 3.46 3.03 11.75
N VAL A 74 2.60 2.61 10.83
CA VAL A 74 2.72 2.83 9.40
C VAL A 74 2.19 4.21 9.05
N TYR A 75 3.04 5.03 8.43
CA TYR A 75 2.66 6.32 7.87
C TYR A 75 2.04 6.17 6.49
N CYS A 76 2.71 5.44 5.58
CA CYS A 76 2.14 5.14 4.27
C CYS A 76 2.64 3.81 3.69
N LEU A 77 1.84 3.30 2.75
CA LEU A 77 2.13 2.14 1.92
C LEU A 77 2.19 2.56 0.46
N CYS A 78 3.11 1.98 -0.30
CA CYS A 78 3.15 2.12 -1.76
C CYS A 78 3.38 0.77 -2.44
N THR A 79 2.72 0.54 -3.58
CA THR A 79 3.01 -0.60 -4.46
C THR A 79 4.17 -0.27 -5.38
N SER A 80 5.15 -1.18 -5.49
CA SER A 80 6.19 -1.13 -6.52
C SER A 80 6.01 -2.33 -7.46
N VAL A 81 5.43 -2.05 -8.63
CA VAL A 81 5.03 -3.07 -9.60
C VAL A 81 6.24 -3.76 -10.20
N GLN A 82 6.23 -5.09 -10.26
CA GLN A 82 7.33 -5.88 -10.81
C GLN A 82 6.91 -6.61 -12.10
N PRO A 83 7.57 -6.40 -13.25
CA PRO A 83 7.14 -6.98 -14.54
C PRO A 83 7.12 -8.51 -14.59
N HIS A 84 8.03 -9.16 -13.86
CA HIS A 84 8.26 -10.60 -13.92
C HIS A 84 8.25 -11.28 -12.55
N SER A 85 7.83 -10.57 -11.51
CA SER A 85 7.79 -11.07 -10.12
C SER A 85 6.48 -10.67 -9.44
N LEU A 86 6.34 -11.02 -8.16
CA LEU A 86 5.34 -10.43 -7.28
C LEU A 86 5.68 -8.95 -7.03
N ASP A 87 4.65 -8.14 -6.88
CA ASP A 87 4.80 -6.73 -6.55
C ASP A 87 5.48 -6.57 -5.20
N CYS A 88 6.28 -5.52 -5.07
CA CYS A 88 6.94 -5.19 -3.82
C CYS A 88 6.08 -4.20 -3.03
N LEU A 89 5.98 -4.43 -1.73
CA LEU A 89 5.32 -3.53 -0.79
C LEU A 89 6.35 -2.60 -0.16
N PHE A 90 6.22 -1.30 -0.42
CA PHE A 90 7.00 -0.28 0.26
C PHE A 90 6.22 0.20 1.49
N VAL A 91 6.86 0.15 2.65
CA VAL A 91 6.28 0.55 3.94
C VAL A 91 7.13 1.69 4.50
N LEU A 92 6.51 2.83 4.78
CA LEU A 92 7.14 3.95 5.49
C LEU A 92 6.52 4.09 6.88
N SER A 93 7.34 4.09 7.92
CA SER A 93 6.91 4.33 9.29
C SER A 93 6.81 5.83 9.59
N ILE A 94 6.06 6.17 10.64
CA ILE A 94 6.01 7.55 11.16
C ILE A 94 7.38 8.08 11.61
N GLY A 95 8.32 7.19 11.94
CA GLY A 95 9.70 7.54 12.30
C GLY A 95 10.60 7.87 11.11
N GLY A 96 10.06 7.82 9.88
CA GLY A 96 10.82 8.05 8.65
C GLY A 96 11.72 6.89 8.25
N GLU A 97 11.53 5.70 8.85
CA GLU A 97 12.20 4.47 8.42
C GLU A 97 11.34 3.78 7.37
N TRP A 98 11.97 3.21 6.35
CA TRP A 98 11.27 2.53 5.29
C TRP A 98 11.82 1.14 5.04
N LEU A 99 10.93 0.26 4.58
CA LEU A 99 11.24 -1.09 4.12
C LEU A 99 10.65 -1.30 2.74
N LEU A 100 11.42 -1.92 1.85
CA LEU A 100 10.91 -2.49 0.61
C LEU A 100 10.81 -4.00 0.81
N LEU A 101 9.60 -4.52 0.79
CA LEU A 101 9.28 -5.91 1.11
C LEU A 101 8.79 -6.64 -0.14
N GLN A 102 9.08 -7.93 -0.25
CA GLN A 102 8.47 -8.81 -1.25
C GLN A 102 7.99 -10.09 -0.56
N TRP A 103 6.82 -10.58 -0.93
CA TRP A 103 6.31 -11.82 -0.37
C TRP A 103 7.18 -13.00 -0.78
N ASN A 104 7.50 -13.85 0.19
CA ASN A 104 8.24 -15.08 -0.05
C ASN A 104 7.56 -16.23 0.70
N LYS A 105 6.65 -16.91 0.00
CA LYS A 105 5.88 -18.10 0.41
C LYS A 105 5.03 -17.91 1.67
N THR A 106 5.66 -17.63 2.81
CA THR A 106 5.01 -17.56 4.13
C THR A 106 5.14 -16.20 4.81
N ARG A 107 6.02 -15.32 4.33
CA ARG A 107 6.22 -13.99 4.94
C ARG A 107 6.75 -12.95 3.96
N PHE A 108 6.57 -11.69 4.31
CA PHE A 108 7.29 -10.59 3.67
C PHE A 108 8.78 -10.65 4.01
N PHE A 109 9.62 -10.64 2.97
CA PHE A 109 11.06 -10.58 3.07
C PHE A 109 11.55 -9.17 2.72
N PRO A 110 12.41 -8.53 3.54
CA PRO A 110 12.93 -7.21 3.25
C PRO A 110 14.02 -7.27 2.17
N LEU A 111 13.76 -6.63 1.04
CA LEU A 111 14.71 -6.45 -0.04
C LEU A 111 15.65 -5.27 0.22
N ALA A 112 15.12 -4.20 0.82
CA ALA A 112 15.89 -3.01 1.18
C ALA A 112 15.27 -2.31 2.39
N ALA A 113 16.09 -1.54 3.10
CA ALA A 113 15.70 -0.76 4.26
C ALA A 113 16.46 0.56 4.29
N GLY A 114 15.88 1.58 4.93
CA GLY A 114 16.58 2.84 5.13
C GLY A 114 15.85 3.77 6.08
N SER A 115 16.44 4.96 6.27
CA SER A 115 15.84 6.04 7.04
C SER A 115 15.97 7.34 6.25
N ILE A 116 14.83 8.00 6.04
CA ILE A 116 14.75 9.29 5.35
C ILE A 116 15.56 10.35 6.11
N LEU A 117 15.47 10.38 7.44
CA LEU A 117 16.21 11.33 8.27
C LEU A 117 17.72 11.18 8.10
N ASN A 118 18.21 9.94 8.08
CA ASN A 118 19.62 9.66 7.83
C ASN A 118 20.04 10.06 6.41
N ALA A 119 19.18 9.85 5.41
CA ALA A 119 19.44 10.21 4.03
C ALA A 119 19.46 11.74 3.80
N ILE A 120 18.69 12.49 4.58
CA ILE A 120 18.61 13.96 4.47
C ILE A 120 19.75 14.65 5.26
N GLN A 121 20.34 14.00 6.27
CA GLN A 121 21.39 14.61 7.09
C GLN A 121 22.57 15.21 6.27
N PRO A 122 23.10 14.55 5.22
CA PRO A 122 24.14 15.15 4.37
C PRO A 122 23.66 16.36 3.57
N LEU A 123 22.38 16.39 3.18
CA LEU A 123 21.77 17.53 2.48
C LEU A 123 21.68 18.75 3.41
N MET A 124 21.32 18.52 4.67
CA MET A 124 21.20 19.60 5.67
C MET A 124 22.54 20.16 6.15
N LYS A 125 23.63 19.37 6.07
CA LYS A 125 24.96 19.83 6.51
C LYS A 125 25.64 20.81 5.54
N THR A 126 25.27 20.80 4.25
CA THR A 126 25.84 21.71 3.24
C THR A 126 24.78 22.31 2.32
N PRO A 127 23.78 23.02 2.86
CA PRO A 127 22.62 23.47 2.10
C PRO A 127 23.00 24.46 0.99
N GLU A 128 24.02 25.28 1.20
CA GLU A 128 24.47 26.30 0.23
C GLU A 128 25.06 25.71 -1.05
N LYS A 129 25.71 24.53 -0.98
CA LYS A 129 26.32 23.87 -2.15
C LYS A 129 25.29 23.23 -3.08
N ARG A 130 24.07 23.00 -2.59
CA ARG A 130 23.00 22.28 -3.31
C ARG A 130 21.75 23.12 -3.53
N ARG A 131 21.78 24.42 -3.21
CA ARG A 131 20.75 25.36 -3.67
C ARG A 131 20.81 25.39 -5.19
N PHE A 132 19.68 25.13 -5.85
CA PHE A 132 19.50 25.51 -7.24
C PHE A 132 19.73 27.02 -7.34
N ARG A 133 20.91 27.42 -7.81
CA ARG A 133 21.15 28.81 -8.17
C ARG A 133 20.45 29.04 -9.50
N LEU A 134 19.37 29.81 -9.46
CA LEU A 134 18.93 30.57 -10.61
C LEU A 134 19.91 31.75 -10.72
N ASP A 135 21.14 31.51 -11.17
CA ASP A 135 22.00 32.61 -11.61
C ASP A 135 21.65 32.86 -13.08
N PRO A 136 20.96 33.98 -13.42
CA PRO A 136 20.87 34.42 -14.80
C PRO A 136 22.23 35.05 -15.15
N VAL A 137 23.00 34.37 -15.99
CA VAL A 137 24.08 34.99 -16.76
C VAL A 137 23.59 35.17 -18.18
#